data_AF-A0A0F9GSP1-F1
#
_entry.id   AF-A0A0F9GSP1-F1
#
_cell.length_a   1.000
_cell.length_b   1.000
_cell.length_c   1.000
_cell.angle_alpha   90.00
_cell.angle_beta   90.00
_cell.angle_gamma   90.00
#
_symmetry.space_group_name_H-M   'P 1'
#
loop_
_entity.id
_entity.type
_entity.pdbx_description
1 polymer ?
#
loop_
_entity_poly.entity_id
_entity_poly.type
_entity_poly.pdbx_seq_one_letter_code
_entity_poly.pdbx_strand_id
1 'polypeptide(L)' 'MNYLAHIYLSGDHPEVMVGGLLGDFVKGPLRGQLPRAIEEGIALHRKIDV' A
#
# COMPACT_ATOMS: atom_id res chain seq x y z
N MET A 1 8.42 0.02 8.19
CA MET A 1 7.26 0.93 8.11
C MET A 1 7.62 2.35 8.53
N ASN A 2 7.79 3.27 7.58
CA ASN A 2 7.84 4.72 7.85
C ASN A 2 6.50 5.36 7.46
N TYR A 3 5.58 5.49 8.41
CA TYR A 3 4.21 5.96 8.17
C TYR A 3 4.11 7.30 7.41
N LEU A 4 5.01 8.25 7.67
CA LEU A 4 4.98 9.55 6.99
C LEU A 4 5.29 9.40 5.50
N ALA A 5 6.26 8.54 5.15
CA ALA A 5 6.60 8.29 3.75
C ALA A 5 5.41 7.67 3.00
N HIS A 6 4.73 6.69 3.60
CA HIS A 6 3.57 6.05 2.98
C HIS A 6 2.37 7.00 2.83
N ILE A 7 2.10 7.85 3.83
CA ILE A 7 1.06 8.89 3.72
C ILE A 7 1.42 9.89 2.62
N TYR A 8 2.66 10.39 2.61
CA TYR A 8 3.11 11.38 1.63
C TYR A 8 3.05 10.84 0.19
N LEU A 9 3.52 9.61 -0.02
CA LEU A 9 3.56 8.98 -1.34
C LEU A 9 2.17 8.51 -1.83
N SER A 10 1.18 8.45 -0.94
CA SER A 10 -0.21 8.14 -1.32
C SER A 10 -0.98 9.34 -1.91
N GLY A 11 -0.46 10.57 -1.75
CA GLY A 11 -1.13 11.78 -2.22
C GLY A 11 -2.57 11.89 -1.70
N ASP A 12 -3.50 12.30 -2.58
CA ASP A 12 -4.92 12.44 -2.27
C ASP A 12 -5.74 11.16 -2.48
N HIS A 13 -5.09 9.99 -2.53
CA HIS A 13 -5.74 8.70 -2.77
C HIS A 13 -5.89 7.90 -1.47
N PRO A 14 -7.05 8.00 -0.76
CA PRO A 14 -7.22 7.35 0.54
C PRO A 14 -7.13 5.82 0.46
N GLU A 15 -7.55 5.21 -0.65
CA GLU A 15 -7.41 3.76 -0.86
C GLU A 15 -5.95 3.33 -1.01
N VAL A 16 -5.12 4.13 -1.68
CA VAL A 16 -3.67 3.89 -1.79
C VAL A 16 -3.02 4.01 -0.42
N MET A 17 -3.44 5.01 0.38
CA MET A 17 -2.98 5.17 1.76
C MET A 17 -3.32 3.96 2.63
N VAL A 18 -4.57 3.49 2.56
CA VAL A 18 -4.99 2.25 3.24
C VAL A 18 -4.13 1.07 2.79
N GLY A 19 -3.89 0.93 1.49
CA GLY A 19 -3.01 -0.11 0.96
C GLY A 19 -1.59 -0.04 1.51
N GLY A 20 -1.01 1.16 1.57
CA GLY A 20 0.31 1.40 2.15
C GLY A 20 0.40 0.94 3.60
N LEU A 21 -0.63 1.25 4.41
CA LEU A 21 -0.71 0.82 5.82
C LEU A 21 -0.92 -0.70 5.98
N LEU A 22 -1.51 -1.37 4.99
CA LEU A 22 -1.77 -2.80 5.01
C LEU A 22 -0.58 -3.65 4.53
N GLY A 23 0.46 -3.04 3.97
CA GLY A 23 1.48 -3.74 3.19
C GLY A 23 2.26 -4.83 3.95
N ASP A 24 2.45 -4.66 5.26
CA ASP A 24 3.08 -5.66 6.12
C ASP A 24 2.16 -6.85 6.46
N PHE A 25 0.84 -6.67 6.36
CA PHE A 25 -0.15 -7.68 6.76
C PHE A 25 -0.60 -8.55 5.59
N VAL A 26 -0.63 -8.00 4.38
CA VAL A 26 -0.97 -8.77 3.18
C VAL A 26 0.26 -9.54 2.70
N LYS A 27 0.21 -10.86 2.76
CA LYS A 27 1.29 -11.76 2.33
C LYS A 27 0.99 -12.38 0.97
N GLY A 28 2.05 -12.70 0.23
CA GLY A 28 1.93 -13.36 -1.08
C GLY A 28 1.54 -12.40 -2.22
N PRO A 29 1.21 -12.96 -3.40
CA PRO A 29 0.92 -12.17 -4.60
C PRO A 29 -0.42 -11.43 -4.49
N LEU A 30 -0.46 -10.21 -5.04
CA LEU A 30 -1.69 -9.44 -5.24
C LEU A 30 -2.46 -10.05 -6.41
N ARG A 31 -3.76 -10.32 -6.23
CA ARG A 31 -4.57 -11.15 -7.15
C ARG A 31 -5.88 -10.49 -7.56
N GLY A 32 -6.05 -9.18 -7.32
CA GLY A 32 -7.31 -8.48 -7.55
C GLY A 32 -8.39 -8.86 -6.53
N GLN A 33 -8.01 -9.22 -5.30
CA GLN A 33 -8.96 -9.56 -4.24
C GLN A 33 -9.41 -8.32 -3.45
N LEU A 34 -8.64 -7.23 -3.55
CA LEU A 34 -8.94 -5.94 -2.98
C LEU A 34 -9.20 -4.92 -4.10
N PRO A 35 -9.87 -3.80 -3.82
CA PRO A 35 -9.93 -2.66 -4.74
C PRO A 35 -8.55 -2.33 -5.29
N ARG A 36 -8.47 -2.05 -6.60
CA ARG A 36 -7.21 -1.88 -7.31
C ARG A 36 -6.28 -0.87 -6.64
N ALA A 37 -6.79 0.27 -6.17
CA ALA A 37 -5.99 1.29 -5.51
C ALA A 37 -5.39 0.82 -4.17
N ILE A 38 -6.09 -0.06 -3.44
CA ILE A 38 -5.55 -0.68 -2.22
C ILE A 38 -4.41 -1.64 -2.58
N GLU A 39 -4.57 -2.46 -3.62
CA GLU A 39 -3.47 -3.33 -4.09
C GLU A 39 -2.27 -2.50 -4.59
N GLU A 40 -2.51 -1.37 -5.24
CA GLU A 40 -1.45 -0.41 -5.64
C GLU A 40 -0.70 0.14 -4.43
N GLY A 41 -1.40 0.52 -3.36
CA GLY A 41 -0.79 0.94 -2.09
C GLY A 41 0.04 -0.16 -1.42
N ILE A 42 -0.45 -1.40 -1.39
CA ILE A 42 0.29 -2.55 -0.85
C ILE A 42 1.56 -2.80 -1.68
N ALA A 43 1.45 -2.72 -3.00
CA ALA A 43 2.58 -2.89 -3.91
C ALA A 43 3.62 -1.78 -3.72
N LEU A 44 3.18 -0.55 -3.50
CA LEU A 44 4.04 0.59 -3.20
C LEU A 44 4.76 0.39 -1.87
N HIS A 45 4.06 -0.06 -0.82
CA HIS A 45 4.67 -0.35 0.49
C HIS A 45 5.86 -1.29 0.36
N ARG A 46 5.65 -2.41 -0.34
CA ARG A 46 6.68 -3.44 -0.56
C ARG A 46 7.88 -2.95 -1.37
N LYS A 47 7.74 -1.86 -2.15
CA LYS A 47 8.85 -1.26 -2.89
C LYS A 47 9.65 -0.28 -2.05
N ILE A 48 9.02 0.36 -1.06
CA ILE A 48 9.66 1.35 -0.18
C ILE A 48 10.39 0.65 0.97
N ASP A 49 9.74 -0.34 1.59
CA ASP A 49 10.19 -1.01 2.81
C ASP A 49 10.96 -2.31 2.53
N VAL A 50 11.74 -2.36 1.43
CA VAL A 50 12.59 -3.53 1.06
C VAL A 50 13.66 -3.81 2.10
#